data_AF-A0A2W2C188-F1
#
_entry.id   AF-A0A2W2C188-F1
#
_cell.length_a   1.000
_cell.length_b   1.000
_cell.length_c   1.000
_cell.angle_alpha   90.00
_cell.angle_beta   90.00
_cell.angle_gamma   90.00
#
_symmetry.space_group_name_H-M   'P 1'
#
loop_
_entity.id
_entity.type
_entity.pdbx_description
1 polymer ?
#
loop_
_entity_poly.entity_id
_entity_poly.type
_entity_poly.pdbx_seq_one_letter_code
_entity_poly.pdbx_strand_id
1 'polypeptide(L)'
;MTTFGPPDTPGWTLVGGRSYADAVPDLPPNVWELRWQSTGESIRVTDPIYGNQRSLSVVEIDTDEGVLRFAADEVSNGVFLFALPGVR
;
A
#
# COMPACT_ATOMS: atom_id res chain seq x y z
N MET A 1 18.23 3.82 5.08
CA MET A 1 16.99 3.02 5.16
C MET A 1 16.16 3.60 6.29
N THR A 2 15.10 4.33 5.98
CA THR A 2 14.21 4.90 7.00
C THR A 2 13.22 3.82 7.38
N THR A 3 13.38 3.23 8.55
CA THR A 3 12.42 2.24 9.07
C THR A 3 11.17 3.00 9.51
N PHE A 4 10.06 2.81 8.79
CA PHE A 4 8.77 3.37 9.16
C PHE A 4 8.19 2.58 10.33
N GLY A 5 7.51 3.26 11.25
CA GLY A 5 6.77 2.61 12.33
C GLY A 5 5.65 1.70 11.79
N PRO A 6 5.18 0.71 12.56
CA PRO A 6 4.06 -0.11 12.13
C PRO A 6 2.82 0.78 11.92
N PRO A 7 2.00 0.50 10.89
CA PRO A 7 0.70 1.17 10.74
C PRO A 7 -0.18 0.95 11.98
N ASP A 8 -1.07 1.91 12.22
CA ASP A 8 -1.97 1.88 13.39
C ASP A 8 -2.87 0.64 13.40
N THR A 9 -3.10 0.04 12.22
CA THR A 9 -3.82 -1.23 12.07
C THR A 9 -2.85 -2.41 12.14
N PRO A 10 -2.99 -3.33 13.12
CA PRO A 10 -2.12 -4.50 13.25
C PRO A 10 -2.16 -5.42 12.03
N GLY A 11 -1.06 -6.12 11.78
CA GLY A 11 -0.95 -7.07 10.67
C GLY A 11 -0.67 -6.41 9.32
N TRP A 12 -0.29 -5.14 9.30
CA TRP A 12 0.15 -4.41 8.11
C TRP A 12 1.54 -3.82 8.36
N THR A 13 2.30 -3.58 7.29
CA THR A 13 3.59 -2.89 7.32
C THR A 13 3.58 -1.79 6.28
N LEU A 14 3.83 -0.55 6.71
CA LEU A 14 3.90 0.59 5.81
C LEU A 14 5.22 0.55 5.02
N VAL A 15 5.11 0.51 3.70
CA VAL A 15 6.24 0.48 2.76
C VAL A 15 6.74 1.90 2.42
N GLY A 16 5.88 2.90 2.66
CA GLY A 16 6.12 4.30 2.41
C GLY A 16 5.55 4.79 1.08
N GLY A 17 5.92 6.01 0.70
CA GLY A 17 5.48 6.65 -0.54
C GLY A 17 6.16 6.09 -1.78
N ARG A 18 5.42 5.93 -2.89
CA ARG A 18 5.92 5.58 -4.23
C ARG A 18 5.25 6.45 -5.27
N SER A 19 6.03 6.91 -6.24
CA SER A 19 5.47 7.60 -7.40
C SER A 19 4.85 6.58 -8.34
N TYR A 20 3.89 7.00 -9.14
CA TYR A 20 3.34 6.20 -10.21
C TYR A 20 4.46 5.66 -11.10
N ALA A 21 4.36 4.38 -11.48
CA ALA A 21 5.37 3.60 -12.18
C ALA A 21 6.64 3.24 -11.39
N ASP A 22 6.82 3.71 -10.14
CA ASP A 22 7.92 3.23 -9.29
C ASP A 22 7.65 1.78 -8.85
N ALA A 23 8.72 1.00 -8.70
CA ALA A 23 8.62 -0.34 -8.14
C ALA A 23 8.12 -0.30 -6.68
N VAL A 24 7.18 -1.18 -6.36
CA VAL A 24 6.71 -1.43 -4.99
C VAL A 24 7.27 -2.77 -4.54
N PRO A 25 7.99 -2.85 -3.40
CA PRO A 25 8.45 -4.11 -2.82
C PRO A 25 7.33 -5.15 -2.73
N ASP A 26 7.67 -6.40 -3.00
CA ASP A 26 6.80 -7.58 -2.92
C ASP A 26 5.50 -7.52 -3.76
N LEU A 27 5.41 -6.56 -4.69
CA LEU A 27 4.37 -6.47 -5.71
C LEU A 27 4.99 -6.62 -7.11
N PRO A 28 4.21 -7.07 -8.10
CA PRO A 28 4.72 -7.25 -9.45
C PRO A 28 5.11 -5.90 -10.10
N PRO A 29 6.07 -5.88 -11.04
CA PRO A 29 6.58 -4.65 -11.64
C PRO A 29 5.52 -3.88 -12.45
N ASN A 30 4.50 -4.58 -12.95
CA ASN A 30 3.37 -4.01 -13.68
C ASN A 30 2.16 -3.68 -12.78
N VAL A 31 2.32 -3.63 -11.45
CA VAL A 31 1.23 -3.37 -10.49
C VAL A 31 0.34 -2.19 -10.88
N TRP A 32 0.92 -1.14 -11.47
CA TRP A 32 0.22 0.09 -11.88
C TRP A 32 -0.68 -0.07 -13.12
N GLU A 33 -0.46 -1.11 -13.90
CA GLU A 33 -1.25 -1.44 -15.10
C GLU A 33 -2.37 -2.46 -14.78
N LEU A 34 -2.26 -3.13 -13.63
CA LEU A 34 -3.24 -4.10 -13.16
C LEU A 34 -4.48 -3.39 -12.60
N ARG A 35 -5.64 -4.04 -12.72
CA ARG A 35 -6.88 -3.53 -12.16
C ARG A 35 -6.90 -3.74 -10.65
N TRP A 36 -6.85 -2.66 -9.88
CA TRP A 36 -7.00 -2.71 -8.43
C TRP A 36 -8.48 -2.81 -8.08
N GLN A 37 -8.88 -3.89 -7.43
CA GLN A 37 -10.24 -4.12 -6.99
C GLN A 37 -10.35 -3.79 -5.51
N SER A 38 -11.22 -2.84 -5.16
CA SER A 38 -11.48 -2.53 -3.75
C SER A 38 -12.20 -3.68 -3.06
N THR A 39 -11.73 -4.06 -1.88
CA THR A 39 -12.42 -5.05 -1.02
C THR A 39 -13.50 -4.40 -0.15
N GLY A 40 -13.59 -3.06 -0.13
CA GLY A 40 -14.42 -2.29 0.79
C GLY A 40 -13.81 -2.13 2.19
N GLU A 41 -12.68 -2.78 2.48
CA GLU A 41 -11.95 -2.62 3.73
C GLU A 41 -10.95 -1.46 3.65
N SER A 42 -10.54 -0.95 4.81
CA SER A 42 -9.49 0.06 4.90
C SER A 42 -8.65 -0.12 6.16
N ILE A 43 -7.42 0.38 6.11
CA ILE A 43 -6.52 0.44 7.25
C ILE A 43 -6.18 1.88 7.61
N ARG A 44 -5.81 2.11 8.87
CA ARG A 44 -5.27 3.39 9.31
C ARG A 44 -3.75 3.33 9.39
N VAL A 45 -3.13 4.38 8.84
CA VAL A 45 -1.68 4.59 8.90
C VAL A 45 -1.41 6.03 9.33
N THR A 46 -0.32 6.23 10.06
CA THR A 46 0.22 7.58 10.25
C THR A 46 1.20 7.87 9.13
N ASP A 47 0.92 8.89 8.33
CA ASP A 47 1.80 9.35 7.25
C ASP A 47 3.15 9.77 7.83
N PRO A 48 4.27 9.14 7.42
CA PRO A 48 5.58 9.43 8.00
C PRO A 48 6.15 10.79 7.56
N ILE A 49 5.61 11.40 6.50
CA ILE A 49 6.07 12.69 5.99
C ILE A 49 5.43 13.84 6.77
N TYR A 50 4.12 13.74 7.03
CA TYR A 50 3.35 14.84 7.61
C TYR A 50 2.78 14.55 9.00
N GLY A 51 2.87 13.32 9.50
CA GLY A 51 2.35 12.90 10.81
C GLY A 51 0.82 12.78 10.87
N ASN A 52 0.13 12.93 9.75
CA ASN A 52 -1.33 12.88 9.69
C ASN A 52 -1.83 11.45 9.60
N GLN A 53 -2.95 11.15 10.27
CA GLN A 53 -3.64 9.88 10.07
C GLN A 53 -4.28 9.84 8.68
N ARG A 54 -4.07 8.73 7.99
CA ARG A 54 -4.64 8.43 6.67
C ARG A 54 -5.35 7.09 6.71
N SER A 55 -6.38 6.98 5.89
CA SER A 55 -7.07 5.73 5.63
C SER A 55 -6.60 5.21 4.27
N LEU A 56 -6.03 4.02 4.21
CA LEU A 56 -5.67 3.37 2.94
C LEU A 56 -6.72 2.33 2.61
N SER A 57 -7.21 2.32 1.36
CA SER A 57 -8.12 1.28 0.90
C SER A 57 -7.36 -0.02 0.70
N VAL A 58 -7.95 -1.12 1.19
CA VAL A 58 -7.44 -2.45 0.88
C VAL A 58 -7.94 -2.85 -0.50
N VAL A 59 -7.01 -3.26 -1.34
CA VAL A 59 -7.27 -3.67 -2.71
C VAL A 59 -6.64 -5.03 -2.99
N GLU A 60 -7.23 -5.70 -3.97
CA GLU A 60 -6.76 -6.95 -4.52
C GLU A 60 -6.45 -6.78 -6.01
N ILE A 61 -5.43 -7.49 -6.48
CA ILE A 61 -5.08 -7.61 -7.90
C ILE A 61 -5.02 -9.08 -8.27
N ASP A 62 -5.53 -9.40 -9.45
CA ASP A 62 -5.30 -10.70 -10.07
C ASP A 62 -3.93 -10.71 -10.75
N THR A 63 -3.14 -11.73 -10.45
CA THR A 63 -1.85 -12.01 -11.10
C THR A 63 -1.84 -13.45 -11.62
N ASP A 64 -0.87 -13.78 -12.46
CA ASP A 64 -0.70 -15.17 -12.94
C ASP A 64 -0.42 -16.16 -11.79
N GLU A 65 0.09 -15.67 -10.65
CA GLU A 65 0.43 -16.46 -9.46
C GLU A 65 -0.71 -16.51 -8.43
N GLY A 66 -1.82 -15.78 -8.68
CA GLY A 66 -2.98 -15.70 -7.81
C GLY A 66 -3.36 -14.27 -7.44
N VAL A 67 -4.17 -14.14 -6.39
CA VAL A 67 -4.66 -12.84 -5.91
C VAL A 67 -3.66 -12.28 -4.89
N LEU A 68 -3.14 -11.08 -5.15
CA LEU A 68 -2.33 -10.35 -4.19
C LEU A 68 -3.16 -9.25 -3.54
N ARG A 69 -2.96 -9.06 -2.24
CA ARG A 69 -3.68 -8.07 -1.41
C ARG A 69 -2.71 -7.06 -0.82
N PHE A 70 -3.02 -5.78 -0.96
CA PHE A 70 -2.26 -4.68 -0.36
C PHE A 70 -3.19 -3.51 -0.03
N ALA A 71 -2.70 -2.53 0.73
CA ALA A 71 -3.44 -1.30 0.98
C ALA A 71 -2.72 -0.12 0.33
N ALA A 72 -3.47 0.71 -0.38
CA ALA A 72 -2.93 1.88 -1.04
C ALA A 72 -3.93 3.04 -1.08
N ASP A 73 -3.40 4.26 -1.13
CA ASP A 73 -4.16 5.46 -1.46
C ASP A 73 -3.25 6.52 -2.05
N GLU A 74 -3.80 7.36 -2.93
CA GLU A 74 -3.09 8.47 -3.51
C GLU A 74 -3.03 9.63 -2.51
N VAL A 75 -1.81 10.08 -2.19
CA VAL A 75 -1.61 11.18 -1.23
C VAL A 75 -1.27 12.50 -1.90
N SER A 76 -0.77 12.49 -3.15
CA SER A 76 -0.49 13.70 -3.93
C SER A 76 -0.14 13.37 -5.38
N ASN A 77 -0.86 13.89 -6.38
CA ASN A 77 -0.50 13.91 -7.81
C ASN A 77 0.42 12.77 -8.29
N GLY A 78 -0.06 11.54 -8.24
CA GLY A 78 0.69 10.35 -8.66
C GLY A 78 1.64 9.78 -7.61
N VAL A 79 1.60 10.23 -6.37
CA VAL A 79 2.32 9.67 -5.22
C VAL A 79 1.33 8.92 -4.35
N PHE A 80 1.64 7.66 -4.06
CA PHE A 80 0.80 6.73 -3.33
C PHE A 80 1.52 6.25 -2.08
N LEU A 81 0.79 6.10 -0.97
CA LEU A 81 1.26 5.33 0.17
C LEU A 81 0.89 3.87 -0.02
N PHE A 82 1.82 2.96 0.27
CA PHE A 82 1.56 1.52 0.26
C PHE A 82 1.77 0.92 1.63
N ALA A 83 0.91 -0.03 1.98
CA ALA A 83 1.14 -0.96 3.07
C ALA A 83 0.87 -2.39 2.59
N LEU A 84 1.71 -3.31 3.04
CA LEU A 84 1.61 -4.73 2.73
C LEU A 84 1.11 -5.48 3.97
N PRO A 85 0.40 -6.61 3.82
CA PRO A 85 0.11 -7.50 4.93
C PRO A 85 1.44 -7.93 5.59
N GLY A 86 1.52 -7.81 6.90
CA GLY A 86 2.67 -8.31 7.66
C GLY A 86 2.70 -9.83 7.58
N VAL A 87 3.86 -10.39 7.21
CA VAL A 87 4.10 -11.83 7.36
C VAL A 87 4.12 -12.14 8.84
N ARG A 88 3.28 -13.09 9.27
CA ARG A 88 3.17 -13.50 10.67
C ARG A 88 4.36 -14.35 11.11
#